data_AF-A0A258MFX1-F1
#
_entry.id   AF-A0A258MFX1-F1
#
_cell.length_a   1.000
_cell.length_b   1.000
_cell.length_c   1.000
_cell.angle_alpha   90.00
_cell.angle_beta   90.00
_cell.angle_gamma   90.00
#
_symmetry.space_group_name_H-M   'P 1'
#
loop_
_entity.id
_entity.type
_entity.pdbx_description
1 polymer ?
#
loop_
_entity_poly.entity_id
_entity_poly.type
_entity_poly.pdbx_seq_one_letter_code
_entity_poly.pdbx_strand_id
1 'polypeptide(L)'
;MDSTGKWFLSALFNFRSQFFDGFNYGTNPAELSSSFMAPGYFIFSLGFDYKPSSKLSVFLSPLTSRYTVVTKKELYNKGLYGVPKGQKTLNEIGAFVTVNYTTTVAKNIAYKGRMDLFSNYKQDPQNVDLFMTNQLAFKINKYFSATYSLDLIYDDNVRLFGPTNTSPALQTKSLIGIGFLRPLNVIRK
;
A
#
# COMPACT_ATOMS: atom_id res chain seq x y z
N MET A 1 -0.91 -2.47 29.27
CA MET A 1 -2.11 -1.71 28.86
C MET A 1 -2.09 -0.41 29.66
N ASP A 2 -2.31 0.74 29.02
CA ASP A 2 -2.34 2.02 29.72
C ASP A 2 -3.64 2.20 30.52
N SER A 3 -3.68 3.19 31.41
CA SER A 3 -4.83 3.46 32.27
C SER A 3 -6.09 3.91 31.52
N THR A 4 -5.97 4.34 30.25
CA THR A 4 -7.10 4.77 29.42
C THR A 4 -7.62 3.69 28.46
N GLY A 5 -6.91 2.55 28.33
CA GLY A 5 -7.25 1.45 27.44
C GLY A 5 -7.15 1.78 25.94
N LYS A 6 -6.39 2.83 25.57
CA LYS A 6 -6.30 3.34 24.19
C LYS A 6 -4.96 3.04 23.53
N TRP A 7 -3.95 2.67 24.31
CA TRP A 7 -2.61 2.35 23.82
C TRP A 7 -2.31 0.86 23.93
N PHE A 8 -1.84 0.30 22.82
CA PHE A 8 -1.52 -1.11 22.70
C PHE A 8 -0.09 -1.27 22.21
N LEU A 9 0.71 -2.07 22.90
CA LEU A 9 1.95 -2.58 22.31
C LEU A 9 1.56 -3.54 21.18
N SER A 10 2.10 -3.35 19.99
CA SER A 10 1.67 -4.06 18.79
C SER A 10 2.86 -4.42 17.90
N ALA A 11 2.76 -5.58 17.28
CA ALA A 11 3.62 -5.97 16.17
C ALA A 11 2.80 -5.92 14.87
N LEU A 12 3.40 -5.41 13.80
CA LEU A 12 2.79 -5.32 12.48
C LEU A 12 3.63 -6.09 11.47
N PHE A 13 2.95 -6.96 10.74
CA PHE A 13 3.47 -7.61 9.55
C PHE A 13 2.61 -7.23 8.34
N ASN A 14 3.23 -6.71 7.28
CA ASN A 14 2.58 -6.40 6.02
C ASN A 14 3.30 -7.11 4.88
N PHE A 15 2.54 -7.79 4.03
CA PHE A 15 3.04 -8.38 2.80
C PHE A 15 2.23 -7.85 1.62
N ARG A 16 2.92 -7.42 0.56
CA ARG A 16 2.30 -6.97 -0.69
C ARG A 16 3.10 -7.45 -1.89
N SER A 17 2.43 -8.08 -2.84
CA SER A 17 3.02 -8.43 -4.14
C SER A 17 1.93 -8.48 -5.22
N GLN A 18 2.34 -8.62 -6.48
CA GLN A 18 1.45 -8.77 -7.62
C GLN A 18 1.36 -10.25 -7.97
N PHE A 19 0.17 -10.85 -8.01
CA PHE A 19 0.06 -12.30 -8.27
C PHE A 19 0.30 -12.69 -9.73
N PHE A 20 -0.08 -11.82 -10.66
CA PHE A 20 0.02 -12.06 -12.10
C PHE A 20 1.07 -11.15 -12.73
N ASP A 21 1.55 -11.56 -13.90
CA ASP A 21 2.50 -10.78 -14.67
C ASP A 21 1.86 -9.49 -15.17
N GLY A 22 2.50 -8.37 -14.85
CA GLY A 22 2.17 -7.06 -15.36
C GLY A 22 3.10 -6.69 -16.51
N PHE A 23 2.54 -6.08 -17.54
CA PHE A 23 3.29 -5.65 -18.73
C PHE A 23 3.15 -4.15 -18.93
N ASN A 24 4.24 -3.52 -19.34
CA ASN A 24 4.24 -2.18 -19.89
C ASN A 24 4.00 -2.24 -21.39
N TYR A 25 2.87 -1.69 -21.85
CA TYR A 25 2.46 -1.67 -23.26
C TYR A 25 2.89 -0.40 -23.99
N GLY A 26 3.65 0.49 -23.34
CA GLY A 26 4.27 1.65 -23.98
C GLY A 26 5.47 1.29 -24.86
N THR A 27 5.92 0.03 -24.84
CA THR A 27 7.04 -0.49 -25.63
C THR A 27 6.55 -1.61 -26.56
N ASN A 28 7.25 -1.81 -27.68
CA ASN A 28 7.01 -2.94 -28.59
C ASN A 28 8.31 -3.74 -28.82
N PRO A 29 8.41 -5.00 -28.34
CA PRO A 29 7.38 -5.77 -27.64
C PRO A 29 7.06 -5.23 -26.24
N ALA A 30 5.90 -5.64 -25.71
CA ALA A 30 5.50 -5.30 -24.34
C ALA A 30 6.53 -5.84 -23.34
N GLU A 31 7.00 -4.99 -22.44
CA GLU A 31 8.01 -5.37 -21.46
C GLU A 31 7.36 -5.86 -20.16
N LEU A 32 7.88 -6.95 -19.59
CA LEU A 32 7.52 -7.35 -18.25
C LEU A 32 7.87 -6.22 -17.28
N SER A 33 6.88 -5.76 -16.52
CA SER A 33 7.05 -4.74 -15.49
C SER A 33 7.02 -5.39 -14.10
N SER A 34 6.12 -6.35 -13.87
CA SER A 34 5.93 -6.97 -12.57
C SER A 34 5.52 -8.44 -12.65
N SER A 35 5.67 -9.17 -11.55
CA SER A 35 5.29 -10.57 -11.39
C SER A 35 5.15 -10.89 -9.89
N PHE A 36 4.69 -12.10 -9.57
CA PHE A 36 4.76 -12.63 -8.20
C PHE A 36 6.17 -12.52 -7.61
N MET A 37 6.25 -11.87 -6.44
CA MET A 37 7.49 -11.55 -5.72
C MET A 37 8.47 -10.66 -6.51
N ALA A 38 7.97 -9.90 -7.48
CA ALA A 38 8.74 -8.96 -8.28
C ALA A 38 7.88 -7.73 -8.65
N PRO A 39 7.66 -6.78 -7.72
CA PRO A 39 8.21 -6.74 -6.37
C PRO A 39 7.36 -7.51 -5.34
N GLY A 40 8.02 -8.01 -4.30
CA GLY A 40 7.42 -8.46 -3.04
C GLY A 40 7.89 -7.55 -1.90
N TYR A 41 6.97 -6.79 -1.31
CA TYR A 41 7.23 -5.92 -0.18
C TYR A 41 6.86 -6.61 1.12
N PHE A 42 7.76 -6.58 2.10
CA PHE A 42 7.55 -7.08 3.44
C PHE A 42 7.87 -5.97 4.44
N ILE A 43 6.98 -5.75 5.40
CA ILE A 43 7.22 -4.82 6.50
C ILE A 43 7.03 -5.58 7.80
N PHE A 44 8.04 -5.54 8.65
CA PHE A 44 8.00 -6.03 10.02
C PHE A 44 8.27 -4.87 10.95
N SER A 45 7.37 -4.63 11.90
CA SER A 45 7.40 -3.43 12.70
C SER A 45 6.94 -3.71 14.13
N LEU A 46 7.65 -3.14 15.10
CA LEU A 46 7.27 -3.18 16.52
C LEU A 46 6.98 -1.76 16.98
N GLY A 47 5.83 -1.55 17.61
CA GLY A 47 5.38 -0.21 17.92
C GLY A 47 4.16 -0.15 18.83
N PHE A 48 3.55 1.03 18.85
CA PHE A 48 2.38 1.34 19.66
C PHE A 48 1.22 1.70 18.76
N ASP A 49 0.07 1.09 19.00
CA ASP A 49 -1.18 1.40 18.33
C ASP A 49 -2.05 2.25 19.26
N TYR A 50 -2.33 3.48 18.83
CA TYR A 50 -3.23 4.41 19.50
C TYR A 50 -4.61 4.37 18.85
N LYS A 51 -5.62 3.95 19.64
CA LYS A 51 -7.01 3.80 19.19
C LYS A 51 -7.93 4.70 20.00
N PRO A 52 -8.04 5.99 19.66
CA PRO A 52 -8.91 6.91 20.39
C PRO A 52 -10.41 6.62 20.20
N SER A 53 -10.78 5.94 19.12
CA SER A 53 -12.16 5.52 18.82
C SER A 53 -12.17 4.27 17.93
N SER A 54 -13.34 3.69 17.68
CA SER A 54 -13.50 2.59 16.71
C SER A 54 -13.27 3.01 15.25
N LYS A 55 -13.20 4.32 14.97
CA LYS A 55 -13.02 4.87 13.63
C LYS A 55 -11.57 5.17 13.27
N LEU A 56 -10.69 5.37 14.25
CA LEU A 56 -9.32 5.86 14.04
C LEU A 56 -8.33 4.96 14.80
N SER A 57 -7.29 4.51 14.11
CA SER A 57 -6.13 3.83 14.67
C SER A 57 -4.87 4.46 14.10
N VAL A 58 -3.91 4.77 14.97
CA VAL A 58 -2.61 5.33 14.60
C VAL A 58 -1.54 4.41 15.18
N PHE A 59 -0.89 3.65 14.31
CA PHE A 59 0.24 2.81 14.67
C PHE A 59 1.53 3.60 14.46
N LEU A 60 2.37 3.66 15.49
CA LEU A 60 3.65 4.35 15.52
C LEU A 60 4.75 3.35 15.85
N SER A 61 5.76 3.24 15.01
CA SER A 61 6.91 2.38 15.26
C SER A 61 8.22 3.13 15.03
N PRO A 62 9.10 3.22 16.03
CA PRO A 62 10.46 3.72 15.85
C PRO A 62 11.41 2.67 15.23
N LEU A 63 10.99 1.41 15.13
CA LEU A 63 11.82 0.33 14.60
C LEU A 63 11.02 -0.56 13.67
N THR A 64 11.20 -0.31 12.38
CA THR A 64 10.59 -1.06 11.29
C THR A 64 11.65 -1.54 10.33
N SER A 65 11.52 -2.78 9.87
CA SER A 65 12.31 -3.35 8.80
C SER A 65 11.44 -3.55 7.56
N ARG A 66 11.78 -2.87 6.47
CA ARG A 66 11.15 -2.98 5.16
C ARG A 66 12.07 -3.76 4.23
N TYR A 67 11.55 -4.82 3.61
CA TYR A 67 12.25 -5.58 2.58
C TYR A 67 11.51 -5.46 1.26
N THR A 68 12.24 -5.13 0.20
CA THR A 68 11.77 -5.20 -1.18
C THR A 68 12.51 -6.33 -1.87
N VAL A 69 11.77 -7.33 -2.35
CA VAL A 69 12.31 -8.51 -3.03
C VAL A 69 11.91 -8.47 -4.50
N VAL A 70 12.84 -8.76 -5.40
CA VAL A 70 12.60 -8.87 -6.84
C VAL A 70 13.19 -10.19 -7.33
N THR A 71 12.32 -11.19 -7.51
CA THR A 71 12.75 -12.56 -7.84
C THR A 71 13.03 -12.80 -9.33
N LYS A 72 12.44 -12.00 -10.22
CA LYS A 72 12.58 -12.14 -11.68
C LYS A 72 13.86 -11.48 -12.19
N LYS A 73 14.68 -12.26 -12.92
CA LYS A 73 15.98 -11.83 -13.48
C LYS A 73 15.89 -10.61 -14.38
N GLU A 74 14.89 -10.57 -15.24
CA GLU A 74 14.66 -9.44 -16.14
C GLU A 74 14.41 -8.13 -15.38
N LEU A 75 13.75 -8.20 -14.22
CA LEU A 75 13.39 -7.02 -13.43
C LEU A 75 14.53 -6.58 -12.51
N TYR A 76 15.18 -7.50 -11.81
CA TYR A 76 16.27 -7.13 -10.89
C TYR A 76 17.54 -6.70 -11.65
N ASN A 77 17.76 -7.20 -12.87
CA ASN A 77 18.85 -6.71 -13.74
C ASN A 77 18.60 -5.30 -14.29
N LYS A 78 17.38 -4.78 -14.21
CA LYS A 78 17.07 -3.38 -14.56
C LYS A 78 17.27 -2.42 -13.38
N GLY A 79 17.41 -2.93 -12.15
CA GLY A 79 17.55 -2.09 -10.95
C GLY A 79 16.25 -1.34 -10.61
N LEU A 80 15.12 -2.04 -10.65
CA LEU A 80 13.79 -1.47 -10.42
C LEU A 80 13.40 -1.51 -8.93
N TYR A 81 12.39 -0.72 -8.57
CA TYR A 81 11.78 -0.73 -7.23
C TYR A 81 12.74 -0.34 -6.09
N GLY A 82 13.75 0.49 -6.40
CA GLY A 82 14.80 0.88 -5.46
C GLY A 82 15.87 -0.19 -5.22
N VAL A 83 15.69 -1.41 -5.74
CA VAL A 83 16.68 -2.48 -5.59
C VAL A 83 17.84 -2.21 -6.56
N PRO A 84 19.11 -2.18 -6.08
CA PRO A 84 20.25 -1.95 -6.95
C PRO A 84 20.35 -2.98 -8.08
N LYS A 85 20.82 -2.55 -9.25
CA LYS A 85 20.97 -3.40 -10.43
C LYS A 85 21.76 -4.68 -10.09
N GLY A 86 21.19 -5.83 -10.42
CA GLY A 86 21.80 -7.14 -10.18
C GLY A 86 21.58 -7.70 -8.77
N GLN A 87 21.03 -6.92 -7.84
CA GLN A 87 20.62 -7.39 -6.51
C GLN A 87 19.15 -7.78 -6.50
N LYS A 88 18.78 -8.76 -5.67
CA LYS A 88 17.39 -9.26 -5.56
C LYS A 88 16.62 -8.66 -4.40
N THR A 89 17.30 -7.99 -3.48
CA THR A 89 16.74 -7.59 -2.21
C THR A 89 17.26 -6.23 -1.81
N LEU A 90 16.38 -5.37 -1.33
CA LEU A 90 16.71 -4.15 -0.61
C LEU A 90 16.14 -4.28 0.81
N ASN A 91 16.94 -3.94 1.81
CA ASN A 91 16.50 -3.84 3.20
C ASN A 91 16.69 -2.43 3.71
N GLU A 92 15.65 -1.92 4.36
CA GLU A 92 15.62 -0.58 4.93
C GLU A 92 15.12 -0.66 6.37
N ILE A 93 15.75 0.11 7.24
CA ILE A 93 15.36 0.20 8.65
C ILE A 93 14.96 1.64 8.91
N GLY A 94 13.85 1.84 9.60
CA GLY A 94 13.27 3.16 9.71
C GLY A 94 12.15 3.31 10.73
N ALA A 95 11.68 4.55 10.85
CA ALA A 95 10.43 4.85 11.53
C ALA A 95 9.26 4.59 10.58
N PHE A 96 8.15 4.13 11.14
CA PHE A 96 6.93 3.83 10.39
C PHE A 96 5.70 4.31 11.13
N VAL A 97 4.79 4.96 10.39
CA VAL A 97 3.50 5.39 10.88
C VAL A 97 2.42 4.86 9.96
N THR A 98 1.41 4.20 10.52
CA THR A 98 0.17 3.89 9.80
C THR A 98 -1.01 4.59 10.46
N VAL A 99 -1.75 5.38 9.70
CA VAL A 99 -3.03 5.95 10.10
C VAL A 99 -4.14 5.21 9.36
N ASN A 100 -5.04 4.57 10.10
CA ASN A 100 -6.26 3.95 9.57
C ASN A 100 -7.48 4.75 10.01
N TYR A 101 -8.34 5.10 9.07
CA TYR A 101 -9.61 5.76 9.34
C TYR A 101 -10.75 5.02 8.63
N THR A 102 -11.81 4.68 9.36
CA THR A 102 -13.01 4.05 8.80
C THR A 102 -14.26 4.77 9.31
N THR A 103 -15.14 5.16 8.40
CA THR A 103 -16.42 5.79 8.76
C THR A 103 -17.51 5.46 7.76
N THR A 104 -18.76 5.58 8.20
CA THR A 104 -19.93 5.56 7.32
C THR A 104 -20.28 7.01 7.00
N VAL A 105 -20.08 7.43 5.75
CA VAL A 105 -20.32 8.81 5.30
C VAL A 105 -21.81 9.06 5.09
N ALA A 106 -22.51 8.06 4.56
CA ALA A 106 -23.97 8.04 4.41
C ALA A 106 -24.48 6.61 4.59
N LYS A 107 -25.79 6.40 4.76
CA LYS A 107 -26.39 5.07 5.00
C LYS A 107 -25.96 3.99 3.99
N ASN A 108 -25.62 4.40 2.77
CA ASN A 108 -25.20 3.55 1.66
C ASN A 108 -23.75 3.78 1.20
N ILE A 109 -22.96 4.55 1.96
CA ILE A 109 -21.58 4.92 1.59
C ILE A 109 -20.67 4.72 2.80
N ALA A 110 -19.74 3.77 2.69
CA ALA A 110 -18.66 3.58 3.65
C ALA A 110 -17.34 4.09 3.08
N TYR A 111 -16.52 4.68 3.94
CA TYR A 111 -15.18 5.16 3.62
C TYR A 111 -14.14 4.45 4.48
N LYS A 112 -13.04 4.03 3.83
CA LYS A 112 -11.83 3.53 4.48
C LYS A 112 -10.63 4.28 3.90
N GLY A 113 -9.87 4.92 4.76
CA GLY A 113 -8.58 5.52 4.44
C GLY A 113 -7.47 4.82 5.21
N ARG A 114 -6.34 4.57 4.54
CA ARG A 114 -5.11 4.13 5.18
C ARG A 114 -3.95 4.92 4.61
N MET A 115 -3.16 5.53 5.48
CA MET A 115 -1.93 6.24 5.14
C MET A 115 -0.76 5.56 5.84
N ASP A 116 0.22 5.10 5.07
CA ASP A 116 1.49 4.56 5.55
C ASP A 116 2.59 5.60 5.25
N LEU A 117 3.39 5.94 6.25
CA LEU A 117 4.54 6.83 6.16
C LEU A 117 5.78 6.07 6.62
N PHE A 118 6.85 6.08 5.83
CA PHE A 118 8.11 5.44 6.17
C PHE A 118 9.27 6.44 6.04
N SER A 119 10.12 6.50 7.06
CA SER A 119 11.34 7.31 7.06
C SER A 119 12.54 6.39 7.20
N ASN A 120 13.43 6.39 6.21
CA ASN A 120 14.62 5.53 6.19
C ASN A 120 15.74 6.16 7.01
N TYR A 121 16.23 5.47 8.04
CA TYR A 121 17.28 5.99 8.92
C TYR A 121 18.65 6.10 8.24
N LYS A 122 18.89 5.37 7.15
CA LYS A 122 20.18 5.36 6.44
C LYS A 122 20.25 6.35 5.28
N GLN A 123 19.11 6.78 4.76
CA GLN A 123 19.03 7.55 3.53
C GLN A 123 18.05 8.70 3.73
N ASP A 124 18.60 9.87 4.09
CA ASP A 124 17.88 11.11 4.36
C ASP A 124 16.61 10.92 5.20
N PRO A 125 16.73 10.77 6.53
CA PRO A 125 15.58 10.51 7.41
C PRO A 125 14.46 11.56 7.34
N GLN A 126 14.75 12.74 6.81
CA GLN A 126 13.77 13.81 6.57
C GLN A 126 12.86 13.51 5.37
N ASN A 127 13.29 12.66 4.44
CA ASN A 127 12.50 12.19 3.32
C ASN A 127 11.57 11.07 3.79
N VAL A 128 10.27 11.34 3.70
CA VAL A 128 9.22 10.42 4.12
C VAL A 128 8.52 9.87 2.89
N ASP A 129 8.59 8.55 2.73
CA ASP A 129 7.82 7.83 1.73
C ASP A 129 6.36 7.78 2.17
N LEU A 130 5.46 8.18 1.28
CA LEU A 130 4.02 8.18 1.49
C LEU A 130 3.36 7.13 0.62
N PHE A 131 2.54 6.28 1.24
CA PHE A 131 1.60 5.42 0.54
C PHE A 131 0.21 5.57 1.18
N MET A 132 -0.73 6.14 0.45
CA MET A 132 -2.09 6.37 0.93
C MET A 132 -3.11 5.68 0.04
N THR A 133 -4.06 4.99 0.64
CA THR A 133 -5.19 4.34 -0.03
C THR A 133 -6.48 4.93 0.51
N ASN A 134 -7.39 5.27 -0.39
CA ASN A 134 -8.70 5.82 -0.09
C ASN A 134 -9.73 4.95 -0.79
N GLN A 135 -10.70 4.41 -0.06
CA GLN A 135 -11.70 3.52 -0.62
C GLN A 135 -13.10 3.97 -0.18
N LEU A 136 -13.95 4.25 -1.16
CA LEU A 136 -15.39 4.41 -0.99
C LEU A 136 -16.10 3.16 -1.46
N ALA A 137 -16.99 2.63 -0.63
CA ALA A 137 -17.87 1.52 -0.96
C ALA A 137 -19.31 1.99 -0.96
N PHE A 138 -19.98 1.83 -2.10
CA PHE A 138 -21.34 2.26 -2.36
C PHE A 138 -22.26 1.04 -2.42
N LYS A 139 -23.32 1.04 -1.63
CA LYS A 139 -24.44 0.11 -1.75
C LYS A 139 -25.53 0.76 -2.59
N ILE A 140 -25.54 0.49 -3.90
CA ILE A 140 -26.50 1.10 -4.82
C ILE A 140 -27.90 0.53 -4.56
N ASN A 141 -28.02 -0.80 -4.54
CA ASN A 141 -29.25 -1.51 -4.16
C ASN A 141 -28.92 -2.95 -3.70
N LYS A 142 -29.93 -3.81 -3.55
CA LYS A 142 -29.74 -5.22 -3.12
C LYS A 142 -28.97 -6.09 -4.10
N TYR A 143 -28.85 -5.66 -5.37
CA TYR A 143 -28.20 -6.41 -6.44
C TYR A 143 -26.92 -5.76 -6.95
N PHE A 144 -26.67 -4.49 -6.63
CA PHE A 144 -25.54 -3.75 -7.17
C PHE A 144 -24.78 -2.99 -6.07
N SER A 145 -23.46 -3.08 -6.15
CA SER A 145 -22.51 -2.28 -5.38
C SER A 145 -21.49 -1.66 -6.31
N ALA A 146 -20.86 -0.59 -5.84
CA ALA A 146 -19.68 -0.03 -6.48
C ALA A 146 -18.60 0.24 -5.44
N THR A 147 -17.35 0.21 -5.89
CA THR A 147 -16.20 0.64 -5.10
C THR A 147 -15.40 1.63 -5.91
N TYR A 148 -15.04 2.75 -5.30
CA TYR A 148 -14.04 3.66 -5.84
C TYR A 148 -12.81 3.62 -4.94
N SER A 149 -11.65 3.34 -5.51
CA SER A 149 -10.37 3.38 -4.81
C SER A 149 -9.45 4.42 -5.45
N LEU A 150 -8.74 5.16 -4.62
CA LEU A 150 -7.71 6.13 -5.00
C LEU A 150 -6.46 5.89 -4.16
N ASP A 151 -5.40 5.46 -4.83
CA ASP A 151 -4.08 5.27 -4.24
C ASP A 151 -3.19 6.48 -4.61
N LEU A 152 -2.45 6.98 -3.63
CA LEU A 152 -1.48 8.06 -3.75
C LEU A 152 -0.12 7.52 -3.27
N ILE A 153 0.92 7.71 -4.07
CA ILE A 153 2.27 7.24 -3.77
C ILE A 153 3.25 8.38 -4.00
N TYR A 154 4.10 8.66 -3.02
CA TYR A 154 5.19 9.62 -3.15
C TYR A 154 6.45 9.04 -2.49
N ASP A 155 7.56 9.10 -3.21
CA ASP A 155 8.88 8.71 -2.75
C ASP A 155 9.89 9.64 -3.44
N ASP A 156 10.69 10.34 -2.65
CA ASP A 156 11.63 11.34 -3.16
C ASP A 156 12.77 10.72 -3.98
N ASN A 157 13.07 9.45 -3.74
CA ASN A 157 14.08 8.68 -4.46
C ASN A 157 13.56 8.17 -5.82
N VAL A 158 12.23 8.12 -6.02
CA VAL A 158 11.62 7.70 -7.28
C VAL A 158 11.57 8.88 -8.25
N ARG A 159 12.69 9.10 -8.92
CA ARG A 159 12.92 10.17 -9.89
C ARG A 159 12.55 9.72 -11.30
N LEU A 160 11.25 9.73 -11.60
CA LEU A 160 10.71 9.30 -12.91
C LEU A 160 10.04 10.43 -13.68
N PHE A 161 9.99 11.64 -13.12
CA PHE A 161 9.21 12.77 -13.65
C PHE A 161 10.11 13.94 -14.08
N GLY A 162 9.49 14.90 -14.78
CA GLY A 162 10.15 16.11 -15.30
C GLY A 162 10.75 15.92 -16.70
N PRO A 163 11.21 16.99 -17.37
CA PRO A 163 11.71 16.92 -18.75
C PRO A 163 12.88 15.94 -18.95
N THR A 164 13.64 15.69 -17.88
CA THR A 164 14.82 14.82 -17.87
C THR A 164 14.62 13.51 -17.10
N ASN A 165 13.41 13.22 -16.61
CA ASN A 165 13.14 12.06 -15.72
C ASN A 165 14.05 12.01 -14.49
N THR A 166 14.23 13.14 -13.81
CA THR A 166 15.11 13.27 -12.64
C THR A 166 14.41 13.85 -11.42
N SER A 167 13.11 14.09 -11.48
CA SER A 167 12.33 14.70 -10.40
C SER A 167 11.34 13.68 -9.80
N PRO A 168 11.11 13.73 -8.47
CA PRO A 168 10.01 13.01 -7.85
C PRO A 168 8.68 13.74 -8.12
N ALA A 169 7.58 12.99 -8.13
CA ALA A 169 6.23 13.53 -8.17
C ALA A 169 5.23 12.58 -7.54
N LEU A 170 4.08 13.11 -7.13
CA LEU A 170 2.97 12.31 -6.61
C LEU A 170 2.39 11.43 -7.72
N GLN A 171 2.43 10.12 -7.52
CA GLN A 171 1.78 9.14 -8.36
C GLN A 171 0.37 8.88 -7.86
N THR A 172 -0.58 8.80 -8.80
CA THR A 172 -1.98 8.53 -8.48
C THR A 172 -2.48 7.34 -9.28
N LYS A 173 -3.29 6.50 -8.63
CA LYS A 173 -3.98 5.39 -9.28
C LYS A 173 -5.42 5.36 -8.80
N SER A 174 -6.36 5.45 -9.73
CA SER A 174 -7.79 5.30 -9.45
C SER A 174 -8.31 3.97 -10.00
N LEU A 175 -9.27 3.39 -9.29
CA LEU A 175 -9.95 2.15 -9.69
C LEU A 175 -11.44 2.27 -9.37
N ILE A 176 -12.29 1.91 -10.33
CA ILE A 176 -13.72 1.74 -10.13
C ILE A 176 -14.04 0.26 -10.30
N GLY A 177 -14.73 -0.31 -9.33
CA GLY A 177 -15.30 -1.66 -9.40
C GLY A 177 -16.82 -1.58 -9.33
N ILE A 178 -17.51 -2.34 -10.18
CA ILE A 178 -18.96 -2.51 -10.11
C ILE A 178 -19.23 -3.98 -9.83
N GLY A 179 -20.01 -4.26 -8.79
CA GLY A 179 -20.33 -5.61 -8.34
C GLY A 179 -21.80 -5.92 -8.54
N PHE A 180 -22.10 -7.10 -9.08
CA PHE A 180 -23.43 -7.70 -9.06
C PHE A 180 -23.53 -8.72 -7.92
N LEU A 181 -24.58 -8.62 -7.13
CA LEU A 181 -24.84 -9.40 -5.92
C LEU A 181 -26.10 -10.22 -6.13
N ARG A 182 -25.99 -11.56 -6.13
CA ARG A 182 -27.13 -12.47 -6.16
C ARG A 182 -27.14 -13.32 -4.88
N PRO A 183 -28.02 -13.06 -3.92
CA PRO A 183 -28.16 -13.95 -2.77
C PRO A 183 -28.68 -15.30 -3.24
N LEU A 184 -27.97 -16.38 -2.90
CA LEU A 184 -28.39 -17.74 -3.18
C LEU A 184 -29.17 -18.25 -1.96
N ASN A 185 -30.48 -18.42 -2.11
CA ASN A 185 -31.28 -19.09 -1.09
C ASN A 185 -31.05 -20.59 -1.21
N VAL A 186 -30.41 -21.20 -0.21
CA VAL A 186 -30.26 -22.66 -0.12
C VAL A 186 -31.59 -23.23 0.37
N ILE A 187 -32.28 -23.97 -0.49
CA ILE A 187 -33.45 -24.75 -0.09
C ILE A 187 -32.93 -25.93 0.74
N ARG A 188 -33.12 -25.90 2.06
CA ARG A 188 -32.95 -27.11 2.89
C ARG A 188 -34.15 -28.01 2.65
N LYS A 189 -33.89 -29.19 2.09
CA LYS A 189 -34.84 -30.32 2.11
C LYS A 189 -34.76 -31.03 3.46
#